data_AF-A0A963E3E5-F1
#
_entry.id   AF-A0A963E3E5-F1
#
_cell.length_a   1.000
_cell.length_b   1.000
_cell.length_c   1.000
_cell.angle_alpha   90.00
_cell.angle_beta   90.00
_cell.angle_gamma   90.00
#
_symmetry.space_group_name_H-M   'P 1'
#
loop_
_entity.id
_entity.type
_entity.pdbx_description
1 polymer ?
#
loop_
_entity_poly.entity_id
_entity_poly.type
_entity_poly.pdbx_seq_one_letter_code
_entity_poly.pdbx_strand_id
1 'polypeptide(L)'
;RPAYNERCIPIAMTPEQETLYQNFQGRLRQRLREALRAGDNSLLGVVLNALLAWPDCGFREEIVRHPHRHKEVIAHLPVLFAEDVAAPKEEALLTLIREEKARGRKVLAYTVYTGTRDTTSRLKSLIERDGHSVAVLRASVSADKREDWLLEQVDRGVDVVLTNPELVKTGLDMLEFPTIVFLQSGYNVYTLQQAARRSWRIGQKRDVEVKFLGYGGTAQMACLTLMAEKIAVSQSTSGDMPESGLDVLNQSGDSIEVALARQLIA
;
A
#
# COMPACT_ATOMS: atom_id res chain seq x y z
N ARG A 1 10.42 17.45 -18.40
CA ARG A 1 10.41 16.98 -16.99
C ARG A 1 11.57 16.01 -16.83
N PRO A 2 12.18 15.90 -15.64
CA PRO A 2 13.24 14.93 -15.36
C PRO A 2 12.72 13.49 -15.51
N ALA A 3 13.61 12.50 -15.45
CA ALA A 3 13.24 11.09 -15.64
C ALA A 3 12.23 10.64 -14.58
N TYR A 4 11.39 9.68 -14.96
CA TYR A 4 10.38 9.07 -14.10
C TYR A 4 10.51 7.55 -14.19
N ASN A 5 10.83 6.91 -13.08
CA ASN A 5 11.09 5.47 -13.03
C ASN A 5 10.20 4.80 -11.98
N GLU A 6 9.41 3.82 -12.42
CA GLU A 6 8.61 2.97 -11.54
C GLU A 6 9.22 1.57 -11.45
N ARG A 7 9.28 0.99 -10.24
CA ARG A 7 9.75 -0.38 -10.04
C ARG A 7 8.91 -1.08 -8.98
N CYS A 8 8.52 -2.32 -9.25
CA CYS A 8 8.02 -3.22 -8.23
C CYS A 8 9.21 -3.94 -7.58
N ILE A 9 9.28 -3.89 -6.25
CA ILE A 9 10.36 -4.48 -5.46
C ILE A 9 9.78 -5.62 -4.63
N PRO A 10 10.01 -6.88 -5.02
CA PRO A 10 9.60 -8.02 -4.21
C PRO A 10 10.45 -8.06 -2.93
N ILE A 11 9.79 -8.17 -1.79
CA ILE A 11 10.44 -8.29 -0.47
C ILE A 11 10.27 -9.72 0.02
N ALA A 12 11.36 -10.33 0.46
CA ALA A 12 11.33 -11.66 1.07
C ALA A 12 10.78 -11.56 2.51
N MET A 13 9.93 -12.50 2.88
CA MET A 13 9.54 -12.71 4.27
C MET A 13 10.69 -13.35 5.05
N THR A 14 10.67 -13.21 6.38
CA THR A 14 11.50 -14.09 7.22
C THR A 14 10.97 -15.54 7.12
N PRO A 15 11.79 -16.57 7.38
CA PRO A 15 11.33 -17.96 7.32
C PRO A 15 10.11 -18.25 8.21
N GLU A 16 10.07 -17.65 9.40
CA GLU A 16 8.93 -17.76 10.32
C GLU A 16 7.68 -17.05 9.78
N GLN A 17 7.84 -15.82 9.26
CA GLN A 17 6.76 -15.06 8.64
C GLN A 17 6.17 -15.80 7.43
N GLU A 18 7.02 -16.37 6.58
CA GLU A 18 6.60 -17.14 5.41
C GLU A 18 5.81 -18.39 5.83
N THR A 19 6.32 -19.15 6.80
CA THR A 19 5.64 -20.35 7.30
C THR A 19 4.25 -20.01 7.84
N LEU A 20 4.14 -18.95 8.64
CA LEU A 20 2.87 -18.48 9.17
C LEU A 20 1.94 -18.00 8.05
N TYR A 21 2.45 -17.26 7.06
CA TYR A 21 1.68 -16.79 5.91
C TYR A 21 1.10 -17.95 5.09
N GLN A 22 1.92 -18.95 4.75
CA GLN A 22 1.51 -20.07 3.92
C GLN A 22 0.41 -20.89 4.61
N ASN A 23 0.58 -21.17 5.90
CA ASN A 23 -0.43 -21.86 6.70
C ASN A 23 -1.74 -21.06 6.79
N PHE A 24 -1.63 -19.75 7.02
CA PHE A 24 -2.77 -18.84 7.05
C PHE A 24 -3.50 -18.77 5.72
N GLN A 25 -2.77 -18.62 4.62
CA GLN A 25 -3.30 -18.59 3.27
C GLN A 25 -3.99 -19.90 2.91
N GLY A 26 -3.40 -21.05 3.22
CA GLY A 26 -4.01 -22.35 3.01
C GLY A 26 -5.36 -22.47 3.72
N ARG A 27 -5.40 -22.11 5.01
CA ARG A 27 -6.64 -22.14 5.82
C ARG A 27 -7.72 -21.21 5.27
N LEU A 28 -7.37 -19.96 4.95
CA LEU A 28 -8.34 -18.99 4.43
C LEU A 28 -8.85 -19.39 3.04
N ARG A 29 -7.99 -19.89 2.15
CA ARG A 29 -8.38 -20.42 0.84
C ARG A 29 -9.35 -21.60 0.96
N GLN A 30 -9.07 -22.54 1.87
CA GLN A 30 -9.96 -23.66 2.11
C GLN A 30 -11.34 -23.20 2.55
N ARG A 31 -11.40 -22.32 3.57
CA ARG A 31 -12.68 -21.79 4.09
C ARG A 31 -13.45 -21.00 3.04
N LEU A 32 -12.75 -20.22 2.20
CA LEU A 32 -13.37 -19.52 1.09
C LEU A 32 -13.96 -20.49 0.05
N ARG A 33 -13.23 -21.54 -0.33
CA ARG A 33 -13.72 -22.56 -1.28
C ARG A 33 -14.96 -23.29 -0.75
N GLU A 34 -14.99 -23.63 0.53
CA GLU A 34 -16.15 -24.24 1.18
C GLU A 34 -17.38 -23.33 1.16
N ALA A 35 -17.21 -22.05 1.51
CA ALA A 35 -18.29 -21.07 1.48
C ALA A 35 -18.85 -20.87 0.07
N LEU A 36 -17.99 -20.73 -0.94
CA LEU A 36 -18.42 -20.54 -2.33
C LEU A 36 -19.15 -21.76 -2.90
N ARG A 37 -18.73 -22.98 -2.55
CA ARG A 37 -19.47 -24.21 -2.92
C ARG A 37 -20.88 -24.24 -2.32
N ALA A 38 -21.08 -23.60 -1.17
CA ALA A 38 -22.39 -23.44 -0.54
C ALA A 38 -23.16 -22.19 -1.02
N GLY A 39 -22.64 -21.45 -2.00
CA GLY A 39 -23.25 -20.21 -2.51
C GLY A 39 -23.04 -18.98 -1.62
N ASP A 40 -22.17 -19.07 -0.61
CA ASP A 40 -21.87 -17.99 0.33
C ASP A 40 -20.65 -17.17 -0.12
N ASN A 41 -20.93 -15.94 -0.57
CA ASN A 41 -19.91 -14.97 -1.00
C ASN A 41 -19.40 -14.07 0.13
N SER A 42 -19.92 -14.21 1.35
CA SER A 42 -19.62 -13.28 2.46
C SER A 42 -18.16 -13.31 2.88
N LEU A 43 -17.44 -14.42 2.66
CA LEU A 43 -16.04 -14.56 3.06
C LEU A 43 -15.04 -13.86 2.13
N LEU A 44 -15.42 -13.46 0.92
CA LEU A 44 -14.51 -12.90 -0.08
C LEU A 44 -13.74 -11.69 0.47
N GLY A 45 -14.48 -10.69 0.97
CA GLY A 45 -13.88 -9.44 1.45
C GLY A 45 -12.98 -9.65 2.67
N VAL A 46 -13.39 -10.48 3.63
CA VAL A 46 -12.61 -10.69 4.85
C VAL A 46 -11.32 -11.49 4.57
N VAL A 47 -11.38 -12.50 3.69
CA VAL A 47 -10.22 -13.30 3.31
C VAL A 47 -9.19 -12.46 2.55
N LEU A 48 -9.62 -11.68 1.56
CA LEU A 48 -8.73 -10.81 0.79
C LEU A 48 -8.02 -9.79 1.70
N ASN A 49 -8.79 -9.09 2.53
CA ASN A 49 -8.24 -8.08 3.43
C ASN A 49 -7.29 -8.68 4.46
N ALA A 50 -7.54 -9.90 4.93
CA ALA A 50 -6.64 -10.59 5.84
C ALA A 50 -5.31 -10.98 5.17
N LEU A 51 -5.36 -11.53 3.95
CA LEU A 51 -4.18 -11.96 3.21
C LEU A 51 -3.30 -10.81 2.72
N LEU A 52 -3.87 -9.63 2.50
CA LEU A 52 -3.11 -8.43 2.15
C LEU A 52 -2.55 -7.72 3.39
N ALA A 53 -3.32 -7.66 4.48
CA ALA A 53 -2.94 -6.84 5.63
C ALA A 53 -1.98 -7.53 6.60
N TRP A 54 -2.19 -8.82 6.89
CA TRP A 54 -1.39 -9.51 7.90
C TRP A 54 0.13 -9.46 7.64
N PRO A 55 0.64 -9.62 6.39
CA PRO A 55 2.08 -9.50 6.12
C PRO A 55 2.70 -8.18 6.60
N ASP A 56 1.94 -7.09 6.57
CA ASP A 56 2.38 -5.76 7.03
C ASP A 56 1.98 -5.44 8.48
N CYS A 57 1.15 -6.29 9.09
CA CYS A 57 0.60 -6.10 10.43
C CYS A 57 1.03 -7.20 11.40
N GLY A 58 2.10 -7.96 11.10
CA GLY A 58 2.61 -9.02 11.97
C GLY A 58 3.05 -8.55 13.36
N PHE A 59 3.09 -7.24 13.63
CA PHE A 59 3.38 -6.67 14.94
C PHE A 59 2.18 -6.66 15.91
N ARG A 60 1.05 -7.23 15.49
CA ARG A 60 -0.16 -7.36 16.29
C ARG A 60 -0.80 -8.72 16.03
N GLU A 61 -1.61 -9.16 16.98
CA GLU A 61 -2.48 -10.32 16.79
C GLU A 61 -3.47 -10.05 15.65
N GLU A 62 -3.73 -11.08 14.85
CA GLU A 62 -4.72 -11.04 13.77
C GLU A 62 -5.74 -12.15 14.00
N ILE A 63 -7.01 -11.75 14.16
CA ILE A 63 -8.14 -12.66 14.32
C ILE A 63 -9.11 -12.42 13.17
N VAL A 64 -9.21 -13.41 12.28
CA VAL A 64 -10.14 -13.38 11.15
C VAL A 64 -11.45 -14.04 11.58
N ARG A 65 -12.54 -13.28 11.56
CA ARG A 65 -13.89 -13.74 11.95
C ARG A 65 -14.85 -13.75 10.79
N HIS A 66 -15.85 -14.62 10.85
CA HIS A 66 -16.91 -14.63 9.85
C HIS A 66 -17.74 -13.32 9.92
N PRO A 67 -18.02 -12.64 8.79
CA PRO A 67 -18.69 -11.33 8.78
C PRO A 67 -20.10 -11.33 9.38
N HIS A 68 -20.87 -12.40 9.13
CA HIS A 68 -22.23 -12.56 9.68
C HIS A 68 -22.31 -13.42 10.95
N ARG A 69 -21.21 -14.07 11.34
CA ARG A 69 -21.15 -15.02 12.46
C ARG A 69 -19.95 -14.69 13.34
N HIS A 70 -19.98 -13.54 14.00
CA HIS A 70 -18.81 -12.98 14.69
C HIS A 70 -18.15 -13.88 15.74
N LYS A 71 -18.88 -14.86 16.29
CA LYS A 71 -18.32 -15.87 17.21
C LYS A 71 -17.44 -16.91 16.50
N GLU A 72 -17.63 -17.10 15.20
CA GLU A 72 -16.85 -18.02 14.37
C GLU A 72 -15.50 -17.39 14.01
N VAL A 73 -14.42 -17.96 14.54
CA VAL A 73 -13.04 -17.60 14.19
C VAL A 73 -12.59 -18.49 13.04
N ILE A 74 -12.23 -17.87 11.93
CA ILE A 74 -11.73 -18.53 10.72
C ILE A 74 -10.24 -18.83 10.88
N ALA A 75 -9.49 -17.86 11.41
CA ALA A 75 -8.05 -17.99 11.63
C ALA A 75 -7.59 -17.01 12.71
N HIS A 76 -6.48 -17.35 13.36
CA HIS A 76 -5.83 -16.56 14.38
C HIS A 76 -4.31 -16.70 14.20
N LEU A 77 -3.60 -15.55 14.22
CA LEU A 77 -2.15 -15.50 14.18
C LEU A 77 -1.64 -14.66 15.35
N PRO A 78 -0.59 -15.13 16.05
CA PRO A 78 0.03 -14.39 17.13
C PRO A 78 0.80 -13.18 16.59
N VAL A 79 1.23 -12.31 17.51
CA VAL A 79 2.23 -11.29 17.24
C VAL A 79 3.53 -11.99 16.82
N LEU A 80 4.07 -11.59 15.68
CA LEU A 80 5.33 -12.09 15.12
C LEU A 80 6.48 -11.10 15.34
N PHE A 81 6.24 -9.82 15.13
CA PHE A 81 7.27 -8.78 15.27
C PHE A 81 7.05 -7.97 16.54
N ALA A 82 8.08 -7.83 17.36
CA ALA A 82 8.03 -6.92 18.49
C ALA A 82 7.89 -5.46 18.04
N GLU A 83 7.49 -4.57 18.95
CA GLU A 83 7.27 -3.15 18.64
C GLU A 83 8.52 -2.46 18.06
N ASP A 84 9.70 -2.89 18.49
CA ASP A 84 11.01 -2.36 18.16
C ASP A 84 11.78 -3.13 17.09
N VAL A 85 11.26 -4.27 16.64
CA VAL A 85 11.89 -5.09 15.60
C VAL A 85 11.20 -4.83 14.28
N ALA A 86 11.91 -4.23 13.33
CA ALA A 86 11.38 -3.94 11.99
C ALA A 86 11.07 -5.24 11.22
N ALA A 87 9.89 -5.31 10.62
CA ALA A 87 9.53 -6.34 9.65
C ALA A 87 10.26 -6.09 8.32
N PRO A 88 10.38 -7.08 7.41
CA PRO A 88 11.23 -6.93 6.22
C PRO A 88 10.91 -5.73 5.32
N LYS A 89 9.63 -5.38 5.14
CA LYS A 89 9.24 -4.16 4.38
C LYS A 89 9.57 -2.86 5.12
N GLU A 90 9.51 -2.88 6.45
CA GLU A 90 9.90 -1.75 7.29
C GLU A 90 11.41 -1.55 7.20
N GLU A 91 12.21 -2.62 7.27
CA GLU A 91 13.66 -2.55 7.08
C GLU A 91 14.04 -2.10 5.66
N ALA A 92 13.31 -2.55 4.64
CA ALA A 92 13.51 -2.06 3.27
C ALA A 92 13.22 -0.56 3.13
N LEU A 93 12.21 -0.05 3.84
CA LEU A 93 11.93 1.38 3.93
C LEU A 93 13.05 2.13 4.64
N LEU A 94 13.53 1.65 5.79
CA LEU A 94 14.64 2.26 6.53
C LEU A 94 15.91 2.32 5.67
N THR A 95 16.26 1.22 5.02
CA THR A 95 17.40 1.16 4.08
C THR A 95 17.25 2.20 2.97
N LEU A 96 16.06 2.30 2.35
CA LEU A 96 15.79 3.31 1.33
C LEU A 96 15.97 4.73 1.87
N ILE A 97 15.47 5.03 3.08
CA ILE A 97 15.59 6.35 3.68
C ILE A 97 17.06 6.72 3.89
N ARG A 98 17.87 5.79 4.42
CA ARG A 98 19.33 5.99 4.61
C ARG A 98 20.03 6.30 3.29
N GLU A 99 19.75 5.51 2.24
CA GLU A 99 20.31 5.71 0.90
C GLU A 99 19.92 7.07 0.30
N GLU A 100 18.65 7.43 0.41
CA GLU A 100 18.12 8.69 -0.13
C GLU A 100 18.66 9.90 0.63
N LYS A 101 18.77 9.80 1.97
CA LYS A 101 19.38 10.84 2.79
C LYS A 101 20.83 11.09 2.39
N ALA A 102 21.61 10.04 2.12
CA ALA A 102 22.98 10.16 1.62
C ALA A 102 23.06 10.84 0.25
N ARG A 103 22.01 10.69 -0.58
CA ARG A 103 21.84 11.40 -1.87
C ARG A 103 21.22 12.81 -1.72
N GLY A 104 20.98 13.27 -0.49
CA GLY A 104 20.27 14.53 -0.20
C GLY A 104 18.84 14.55 -0.73
N ARG A 105 18.16 13.40 -0.80
CA ARG A 105 16.78 13.22 -1.29
C ARG A 105 15.84 12.97 -0.11
N LYS A 106 14.62 13.52 -0.18
CA LYS A 106 13.54 13.24 0.78
C LYS A 106 12.64 12.14 0.24
N VAL A 107 11.99 11.39 1.13
CA VAL A 107 11.14 10.24 0.80
C VAL A 107 9.68 10.51 1.14
N LEU A 108 8.78 10.24 0.19
CA LEU A 108 7.35 10.17 0.42
C LEU A 108 6.94 8.70 0.53
N ALA A 109 6.55 8.27 1.73
CA ALA A 109 6.14 6.90 1.99
C ALA A 109 4.62 6.80 2.17
N TYR A 110 4.01 5.94 1.38
CA TYR A 110 2.57 5.68 1.42
C TYR A 110 2.23 4.42 2.20
N THR A 111 1.28 4.54 3.11
CA THR A 111 0.63 3.41 3.78
C THR A 111 -0.89 3.58 3.77
N VAL A 112 -1.61 2.48 3.50
CA VAL A 112 -3.08 2.50 3.44
C VAL A 112 -3.73 2.15 4.78
N TYR A 113 -2.99 1.53 5.70
CA TYR A 113 -3.51 1.13 7.00
C TYR A 113 -3.31 2.26 8.00
N THR A 114 -4.28 3.17 8.04
CA THR A 114 -4.27 4.38 8.89
C THR A 114 -5.44 4.45 9.89
N GLY A 115 -6.21 3.36 10.00
CA GLY A 115 -7.38 3.23 10.86
C GLY A 115 -7.15 2.21 11.99
N THR A 116 -8.01 1.20 12.08
CA THR A 116 -7.91 0.17 13.14
C THR A 116 -6.61 -0.64 13.10
N ARG A 117 -5.95 -0.72 11.94
CA ARG A 117 -4.63 -1.32 11.72
C ARG A 117 -3.53 -0.27 11.53
N ASP A 118 -3.57 0.84 12.26
CA ASP A 118 -2.66 1.97 12.02
C ASP A 118 -1.18 1.56 12.04
N THR A 119 -0.56 1.54 10.86
CA THR A 119 0.87 1.29 10.66
C THR A 119 1.68 2.58 10.73
N THR A 120 1.05 3.76 10.61
CA THR A 120 1.77 5.04 10.54
C THR A 120 2.54 5.33 11.82
N SER A 121 1.94 5.04 12.98
CA SER A 121 2.56 5.26 14.29
C SER A 121 3.80 4.37 14.47
N ARG A 122 3.70 3.09 14.09
CA ARG A 122 4.83 2.16 14.12
C ARG A 122 5.94 2.58 13.18
N LEU A 123 5.62 2.87 11.92
CA LEU A 123 6.59 3.33 10.93
C LEU A 123 7.28 4.61 11.40
N LYS A 124 6.53 5.57 11.95
CA LYS A 124 7.09 6.79 12.54
C LYS A 124 8.12 6.46 13.63
N SER A 125 7.75 5.63 14.59
CA SER A 125 8.65 5.24 15.69
C SER A 125 9.92 4.53 15.20
N LEU A 126 9.81 3.64 14.21
CA LEU A 126 10.97 2.96 13.63
C LEU A 126 11.91 3.95 12.91
N ILE A 127 11.35 4.87 12.11
CA ILE A 127 12.14 5.87 11.38
C ILE A 127 12.83 6.86 12.33
N GLU A 128 12.16 7.28 13.40
CA GLU A 128 12.77 8.17 14.40
C GLU A 128 13.90 7.48 15.17
N ARG A 129 13.74 6.20 15.51
CA ARG A 129 14.79 5.39 16.15
C ARG A 129 16.00 5.17 15.24
N ASP A 130 15.76 5.12 13.93
CA ASP A 130 16.83 5.06 12.93
C ASP A 130 17.54 6.42 12.72
N GLY A 131 17.10 7.47 13.41
CA GLY A 131 17.74 8.79 13.40
C GLY A 131 17.26 9.74 12.31
N HIS A 132 16.10 9.45 11.68
CA HIS A 132 15.55 10.25 10.60
C HIS A 132 14.33 11.07 11.03
N SER A 133 14.22 12.30 10.52
CA SER A 133 13.08 13.17 10.80
C SER A 133 11.87 12.76 9.94
N VAL A 134 10.73 12.51 10.58
CA VAL A 134 9.52 12.03 9.91
C VAL A 134 8.28 12.79 10.37
N ALA A 135 7.43 13.13 9.41
CA ALA A 135 6.12 13.71 9.66
C ALA A 135 5.01 12.83 9.09
N VAL A 136 3.86 12.78 9.76
CA VAL A 136 2.71 11.98 9.34
C VAL A 136 1.56 12.89 8.95
N LEU A 137 1.21 12.92 7.66
CA LEU A 137 0.01 13.60 7.19
C LEU A 137 -1.20 12.70 7.45
N ARG A 138 -2.09 13.16 8.34
CA ARG A 138 -3.31 12.44 8.73
C ARG A 138 -4.56 13.10 8.15
N ALA A 139 -5.66 12.35 8.09
CA ALA A 139 -6.96 12.84 7.62
C ALA A 139 -7.52 14.00 8.47
N SER A 140 -7.05 14.15 9.71
CA SER A 140 -7.39 15.28 10.59
C SER A 140 -6.87 16.62 10.08
N VAL A 141 -5.89 16.63 9.16
CA VAL A 141 -5.47 17.83 8.43
C VAL A 141 -6.44 18.06 7.27
N SER A 142 -7.19 19.15 7.34
CA SER A 142 -8.17 19.54 6.33
C SER A 142 -7.49 19.80 4.98
N ALA A 143 -8.20 19.53 3.88
CA ALA A 143 -7.62 19.52 2.54
C ALA A 143 -6.98 20.87 2.15
N ASP A 144 -7.61 21.97 2.55
CA ASP A 144 -7.15 23.36 2.36
C ASP A 144 -5.85 23.69 3.09
N LYS A 145 -5.48 22.92 4.13
CA LYS A 145 -4.27 23.15 4.95
C LYS A 145 -3.11 22.22 4.63
N ARG A 146 -3.31 21.24 3.73
CA ARG A 146 -2.29 20.20 3.49
C ARG A 146 -1.04 20.74 2.82
N GLU A 147 -1.19 21.76 1.98
CA GLU A 147 -0.06 22.41 1.31
C GLU A 147 0.79 23.19 2.31
N ASP A 148 0.18 24.08 3.09
CA ASP A 148 0.86 24.82 4.17
C ASP A 148 1.53 23.86 5.16
N TRP A 149 0.82 22.82 5.60
CA TRP A 149 1.36 21.81 6.49
C TRP A 149 2.62 21.15 5.93
N LEU A 150 2.62 20.84 4.62
CA LEU A 150 3.76 20.21 3.95
C LEU A 150 4.96 21.16 3.88
N LEU A 151 4.72 22.41 3.51
CA LEU A 151 5.75 23.46 3.45
C LEU A 151 6.42 23.63 4.83
N GLU A 152 5.62 23.71 5.89
CA GLU A 152 6.14 23.77 7.27
C GLU A 152 7.02 22.56 7.63
N GLN A 153 6.65 21.34 7.20
CA GLN A 153 7.49 20.17 7.48
C GLN A 153 8.80 20.21 6.69
N VAL A 154 8.77 20.69 5.44
CA VAL A 154 9.96 20.86 4.61
C VAL A 154 10.90 21.89 5.23
N ASP A 155 10.39 23.03 5.69
CA ASP A 155 11.17 24.10 6.33
C ASP A 155 11.82 23.61 7.64
N ARG A 156 11.16 22.70 8.35
CA ARG A 156 11.72 22.02 9.53
C ARG A 156 12.75 20.94 9.21
N GLY A 157 13.02 20.69 7.93
CA GLY A 157 14.02 19.72 7.48
C GLY A 157 13.58 18.27 7.64
N VAL A 158 12.30 17.96 7.34
CA VAL A 158 11.81 16.59 7.34
C VAL A 158 12.51 15.74 6.27
N ASP A 159 12.90 14.51 6.62
CA ASP A 159 13.47 13.53 5.70
C ASP A 159 12.37 12.70 5.01
N VAL A 160 11.31 12.40 5.77
CA VAL A 160 10.23 11.50 5.34
C VAL A 160 8.86 12.07 5.65
N VAL A 161 7.96 12.05 4.66
CA VAL A 161 6.52 12.23 4.90
C VAL A 161 5.82 10.88 4.75
N LEU A 162 5.11 10.46 5.80
CA LEU A 162 4.20 9.32 5.79
C LEU A 162 2.77 9.80 5.57
N THR A 163 2.04 9.18 4.64
CA THR A 163 0.63 9.53 4.41
C THR A 163 -0.15 8.39 3.79
N ASN A 164 -1.48 8.44 3.91
CA ASN A 164 -2.35 7.65 3.05
C ASN A 164 -2.39 8.28 1.65
N PRO A 165 -2.22 7.51 0.57
CA PRO A 165 -2.26 8.04 -0.80
C PRO A 165 -3.61 8.71 -1.14
N GLU A 166 -4.70 8.31 -0.47
CA GLU A 166 -6.02 8.96 -0.61
C GLU A 166 -6.01 10.45 -0.20
N LEU A 167 -5.12 10.87 0.70
CA LEU A 167 -5.05 12.26 1.17
C LEU A 167 -4.39 13.19 0.16
N VAL A 168 -3.65 12.64 -0.80
CA VAL A 168 -2.85 13.41 -1.76
C VAL A 168 -3.25 13.14 -3.21
N LYS A 169 -4.29 12.34 -3.45
CA LYS A 169 -4.75 11.99 -4.81
C LYS A 169 -5.29 13.19 -5.60
N THR A 170 -5.55 14.33 -4.98
CA THR A 170 -6.02 15.57 -5.62
C THR A 170 -5.28 16.79 -5.10
N GLY A 171 -4.98 17.75 -5.97
CA GLY A 171 -4.63 19.13 -5.61
C GLY A 171 -3.29 19.39 -4.91
N LEU A 172 -2.62 18.38 -4.35
CA LEU A 172 -1.35 18.55 -3.64
C LEU A 172 -0.16 18.10 -4.49
N ASP A 173 0.83 18.97 -4.65
CA ASP A 173 2.09 18.68 -5.33
C ASP A 173 3.21 18.42 -4.31
N MET A 174 3.96 17.33 -4.49
CA MET A 174 4.93 16.82 -3.50
C MET A 174 6.37 16.93 -4.02
N LEU A 175 6.69 18.04 -4.69
CA LEU A 175 7.94 18.20 -5.46
C LEU A 175 9.22 17.97 -4.66
N GLU A 176 9.20 18.29 -3.36
CA GLU A 176 10.31 18.14 -2.41
C GLU A 176 10.69 16.68 -2.12
N PHE A 177 9.82 15.73 -2.49
CA PHE A 177 9.97 14.30 -2.22
C PHE A 177 10.12 13.52 -3.53
N PRO A 178 11.30 13.57 -4.18
CA PRO A 178 11.51 12.95 -5.49
C PRO A 178 11.51 11.41 -5.44
N THR A 179 11.54 10.81 -4.25
CA THR A 179 11.46 9.36 -4.09
C THR A 179 10.17 9.00 -3.37
N ILE A 180 9.34 8.21 -4.04
CA ILE A 180 8.05 7.73 -3.55
C ILE A 180 8.15 6.23 -3.29
N VAL A 181 7.64 5.77 -2.16
CA VAL A 181 7.57 4.34 -1.85
C VAL A 181 6.17 3.96 -1.35
N PHE A 182 5.56 2.98 -2.00
CA PHE A 182 4.31 2.38 -1.57
C PHE A 182 4.61 1.15 -0.71
N LEU A 183 4.31 1.24 0.58
CA LEU A 183 4.32 0.08 1.48
C LEU A 183 3.11 -0.79 1.15
N GLN A 184 1.97 -0.18 0.81
CA GLN A 184 0.83 -0.87 0.26
C GLN A 184 0.24 -0.06 -0.89
N SER A 185 -0.26 -0.77 -1.89
CA SER A 185 -0.91 -0.18 -3.05
C SER A 185 -2.38 0.18 -2.82
N GLY A 186 -3.07 -0.52 -1.92
CA GLY A 186 -4.53 -0.54 -1.89
C GLY A 186 -5.12 -1.25 -3.11
N TYR A 187 -6.40 -0.97 -3.41
CA TYR A 187 -7.15 -1.57 -4.54
C TYR A 187 -7.56 -0.55 -5.61
N ASN A 188 -7.46 0.75 -5.31
CA ASN A 188 -7.94 1.81 -6.18
C ASN A 188 -6.85 2.22 -7.18
N VAL A 189 -6.99 1.78 -8.44
CA VAL A 189 -6.09 2.11 -9.54
C VAL A 189 -5.94 3.62 -9.75
N TYR A 190 -7.04 4.38 -9.67
CA TYR A 190 -7.01 5.83 -9.83
C TYR A 190 -6.16 6.48 -8.72
N THR A 191 -6.36 6.10 -7.46
CA THR A 191 -5.57 6.60 -6.33
C THR A 191 -4.09 6.28 -6.52
N LEU A 192 -3.76 5.03 -6.90
CA LEU A 192 -2.38 4.61 -7.15
C LEU A 192 -1.71 5.48 -8.24
N GLN A 193 -2.35 5.63 -9.40
CA GLN A 193 -1.86 6.42 -10.52
C GLN A 193 -1.67 7.90 -10.15
N GLN A 194 -2.64 8.48 -9.42
CA GLN A 194 -2.59 9.87 -9.00
C GLN A 194 -1.48 10.10 -7.97
N ALA A 195 -1.34 9.21 -6.99
CA ALA A 195 -0.35 9.30 -5.92
C ALA A 195 1.09 9.10 -6.45
N ALA A 196 1.31 8.11 -7.33
CA ALA A 196 2.63 7.82 -7.90
C ALA A 196 3.24 8.99 -8.68
N ARG A 197 2.41 9.88 -9.23
CA ARG A 197 2.86 11.05 -10.01
C ARG A 197 2.90 12.36 -9.21
N ARG A 198 2.66 12.34 -7.89
CA ARG A 198 2.57 13.58 -7.08
C ARG A 198 3.86 14.39 -7.01
N SER A 199 5.00 13.71 -7.11
CA SER A 199 6.30 14.36 -7.16
C SER A 199 6.75 14.67 -8.60
N TRP A 200 6.08 14.13 -9.63
CA TRP A 200 6.44 14.31 -11.05
C TRP A 200 5.53 15.31 -11.76
N ARG A 201 5.53 16.54 -11.25
CA ARG A 201 4.70 17.67 -11.70
C ARG A 201 5.54 18.76 -12.38
N ILE A 202 4.89 19.80 -12.89
CA ILE A 202 5.58 20.98 -13.45
C ILE A 202 6.42 21.60 -12.32
N GLY A 203 7.66 22.00 -12.61
CA GLY A 203 8.58 22.52 -11.60
C GLY A 203 9.49 21.47 -10.96
N GLN A 204 9.28 20.17 -11.18
CA GLN A 204 10.21 19.14 -10.70
C GLN A 204 11.58 19.24 -11.38
N LYS A 205 12.64 19.26 -10.57
CA LYS A 205 14.04 19.43 -11.00
C LYS A 205 14.88 18.16 -10.87
N ARG A 206 14.41 17.15 -10.14
CA ARG A 206 15.12 15.90 -9.86
C ARG A 206 14.38 14.71 -10.47
N ASP A 207 15.14 13.69 -10.87
CA ASP A 207 14.55 12.43 -11.33
C ASP A 207 13.68 11.81 -10.23
N VAL A 208 12.48 11.39 -10.62
CA VAL A 208 11.50 10.80 -9.71
C VAL A 208 11.60 9.28 -9.75
N GLU A 209 11.75 8.68 -8.57
CA GLU A 209 11.80 7.23 -8.39
C GLU A 209 10.56 6.79 -7.59
N VAL A 210 9.79 5.84 -8.12
CA VAL A 210 8.61 5.28 -7.45
C VAL A 210 8.83 3.79 -7.24
N LYS A 211 8.79 3.35 -5.98
CA LYS A 211 9.01 1.96 -5.58
C LYS A 211 7.73 1.37 -5.00
N PHE A 212 7.25 0.25 -5.54
CA PHE A 212 6.10 -0.49 -5.01
C PHE A 212 6.60 -1.73 -4.29
N LEU A 213 6.46 -1.77 -2.96
CA LEU A 213 6.88 -2.92 -2.16
C LEU A 213 5.76 -3.96 -2.07
N GLY A 214 6.09 -5.22 -2.24
CA GLY A 214 5.16 -6.33 -2.03
C GLY A 214 5.90 -7.58 -1.58
N TYR A 215 5.33 -8.34 -0.65
CA TYR A 215 5.95 -9.61 -0.26
C TYR A 215 5.86 -10.63 -1.39
N GLY A 216 7.01 -11.19 -1.80
CA GLY A 216 7.09 -12.21 -2.84
C GLY A 216 6.20 -13.41 -2.55
N GLY A 217 5.56 -13.98 -3.58
CA GLY A 217 4.71 -15.18 -3.42
C GLY A 217 3.38 -14.96 -2.67
N THR A 218 3.01 -13.71 -2.36
CA THR A 218 1.80 -13.39 -1.59
C THR A 218 0.69 -12.76 -2.43
N ALA A 219 -0.49 -12.62 -1.82
CA ALA A 219 -1.60 -11.85 -2.40
C ALA A 219 -1.23 -10.39 -2.71
N GLN A 220 -0.21 -9.81 -2.04
CA GLN A 220 0.22 -8.44 -2.31
C GLN A 220 0.81 -8.30 -3.72
N MET A 221 1.68 -9.23 -4.11
CA MET A 221 2.27 -9.22 -5.46
C MET A 221 1.24 -9.51 -6.52
N ALA A 222 0.32 -10.46 -6.28
CA ALA A 222 -0.80 -10.72 -7.17
C ALA A 222 -1.68 -9.46 -7.37
N CYS A 223 -1.96 -8.72 -6.29
CA CYS A 223 -2.69 -7.46 -6.36
C CYS A 223 -1.94 -6.41 -7.20
N LEU A 224 -0.64 -6.22 -6.95
CA LEU A 224 0.21 -5.30 -7.72
C LEU A 224 0.24 -5.63 -9.22
N THR A 225 0.33 -6.92 -9.56
CA THR A 225 0.27 -7.38 -10.96
C THR A 225 -1.07 -7.01 -11.60
N LEU A 226 -2.20 -7.33 -10.94
CA LEU A 226 -3.54 -6.98 -11.43
C LEU A 226 -3.73 -5.47 -11.60
N MET A 227 -3.20 -4.66 -10.68
CA MET A 227 -3.24 -3.21 -10.84
C MET A 227 -2.41 -2.73 -12.03
N ALA A 228 -1.20 -3.27 -12.22
CA ALA A 228 -0.36 -2.91 -13.35
C ALA A 228 -1.02 -3.27 -14.69
N GLU A 229 -1.64 -4.46 -14.79
CA GLU A 229 -2.43 -4.88 -15.95
C GLU A 229 -3.59 -3.93 -16.22
N LYS A 230 -4.37 -3.59 -15.18
CA LYS A 230 -5.51 -2.67 -15.32
C LYS A 230 -5.07 -1.25 -15.71
N ILE A 231 -3.93 -0.78 -15.20
CA ILE A 231 -3.30 0.48 -15.61
C ILE A 231 -2.91 0.45 -17.08
N ALA A 232 -2.26 -0.62 -17.54
CA ALA A 232 -1.83 -0.76 -18.92
C ALA A 232 -3.02 -0.78 -19.88
N VAL A 233 -4.07 -1.53 -19.54
CA VAL A 233 -5.34 -1.56 -20.31
C VAL A 233 -5.94 -0.15 -20.37
N SER A 234 -6.12 0.51 -19.23
CA SER A 234 -6.70 1.86 -19.20
C SER A 234 -5.90 2.87 -20.03
N GLN A 235 -4.56 2.77 -20.05
CA GLN A 235 -3.71 3.68 -20.85
C GLN A 235 -3.81 3.38 -22.35
N SER A 236 -3.93 2.10 -22.74
CA SER A 236 -4.12 1.71 -24.14
C SER A 236 -5.48 2.13 -24.70
N THR A 237 -6.54 2.08 -23.89
CA THR A 237 -7.88 2.50 -24.30
C THR A 237 -8.06 4.01 -24.33
N SER A 238 -7.25 4.77 -23.59
CA SER A 238 -7.28 6.26 -23.63
C SER A 238 -6.75 6.85 -24.95
N GLY A 239 -6.27 6.03 -25.90
CA GLY A 239 -5.98 6.44 -27.27
C GLY A 239 -7.23 6.69 -28.12
N ASP A 240 -8.35 6.04 -27.79
CA ASP A 240 -9.68 6.38 -28.29
C ASP A 240 -10.35 7.22 -27.20
N MET A 241 -10.56 8.52 -27.45
CA MET A 241 -11.24 9.37 -26.48
C MET A 241 -12.63 8.78 -26.17
N PRO A 242 -12.92 8.40 -24.91
CA PRO A 242 -14.29 8.11 -24.52
C PRO A 242 -15.11 9.40 -24.66
N GLU A 243 -16.28 9.33 -25.31
CA GLU A 243 -17.15 10.49 -25.54
C GLU A 243 -17.65 11.14 -24.24
N SER A 244 -17.50 10.48 -23.09
CA SER A 244 -17.73 11.09 -21.78
C SER A 244 -16.66 10.72 -20.75
N GLY A 245 -16.27 11.67 -19.90
CA GLY A 245 -15.38 11.43 -18.75
C GLY A 245 -15.93 10.45 -17.70
N LEU A 246 -17.18 10.00 -17.85
CA LEU A 246 -17.84 9.00 -17.00
C LEU A 246 -17.58 7.57 -17.49
N ASP A 247 -17.17 7.35 -18.75
CA ASP A 247 -16.87 6.01 -19.27
C ASP A 247 -15.62 5.39 -18.62
N VAL A 248 -14.73 6.22 -18.06
CA VAL A 248 -13.60 5.78 -17.22
C VAL A 248 -14.08 5.13 -15.92
N LEU A 249 -15.24 5.53 -15.39
CA LEU A 249 -15.84 4.90 -14.20
C LEU A 249 -16.49 3.56 -14.53
N ASN A 250 -16.72 3.27 -15.82
CA ASN A 250 -17.45 2.12 -16.30
C ASN A 250 -16.57 1.19 -17.17
N GLN A 251 -15.25 1.18 -16.95
CA GLN A 251 -14.38 0.18 -17.56
C GLN A 251 -14.81 -1.21 -17.08
N SER A 252 -15.51 -1.89 -17.97
CA SER A 252 -16.14 -3.20 -17.92
C SER A 252 -15.10 -4.33 -17.71
N GLY A 253 -14.50 -4.34 -16.52
CA GLY A 253 -13.68 -5.42 -16.01
C GLY A 253 -13.98 -5.63 -14.53
N ASP A 254 -13.75 -6.85 -14.03
CA ASP A 254 -13.87 -7.15 -12.60
C ASP A 254 -13.10 -6.12 -11.75
N SER A 255 -13.59 -5.85 -10.54
CA SER A 255 -12.82 -5.09 -9.56
C SER A 255 -11.52 -5.85 -9.22
N ILE A 256 -10.48 -5.15 -8.76
CA ILE A 256 -9.20 -5.80 -8.40
C ILE A 256 -9.43 -6.87 -7.33
N GLU A 257 -10.35 -6.61 -6.40
CA GLU A 257 -10.77 -7.54 -5.36
C GLU A 257 -11.36 -8.83 -5.94
N VAL A 258 -12.27 -8.72 -6.92
CA VAL A 258 -12.90 -9.89 -7.57
C VAL A 258 -11.88 -10.69 -8.36
N ALA A 259 -11.02 -10.03 -9.13
CA ALA A 259 -9.96 -10.69 -9.89
C ALA A 259 -8.97 -11.42 -8.95
N LEU A 260 -8.57 -10.77 -7.87
CA LEU A 260 -7.68 -11.35 -6.86
C LEU A 260 -8.35 -12.55 -6.16
N ALA A 261 -9.63 -12.46 -5.82
CA ALA A 261 -10.37 -13.59 -5.25
C ALA A 261 -10.36 -14.81 -6.19
N ARG A 262 -10.62 -14.61 -7.49
CA ARG A 262 -10.59 -15.69 -8.48
C ARG A 262 -9.22 -16.36 -8.54
N GLN A 263 -8.12 -15.58 -8.56
CA GLN A 263 -6.77 -16.11 -8.52
C GLN A 263 -6.45 -16.89 -7.23
N LEU A 264 -7.05 -16.51 -6.09
CA LEU A 264 -6.87 -17.25 -4.84
C LEU A 264 -7.58 -18.61 -4.82
N ILE A 265 -8.64 -18.78 -5.60
CA ILE A 265 -9.49 -19.97 -5.62
C ILE A 265 -9.04 -20.98 -6.68
N ALA A 266 -8.47 -20.48 -7.79
CA ALA A 266 -7.80 -21.27 -8.82
C ALA A 266 -6.81 -22.28 -8.23
#